data_AF-J2L0C8-F1
#
_entry.id   AF-J2L0C8-F1
#
_cell.length_a   1.000
_cell.length_b   1.000
_cell.length_c   1.000
_cell.angle_alpha   90.00
_cell.angle_beta   90.00
_cell.angle_gamma   90.00
#
_symmetry.space_group_name_H-M   'P 1'
#
loop_
_entity.id
_entity.type
_entity.pdbx_description
1 polymer ?
#
loop_
_entity_poly.entity_id
_entity_poly.type
_entity_poly.pdbx_seq_one_letter_code
_entity_poly.pdbx_strand_id
1 'polypeptide(L)'
;MFSHDYLPVIECQEEMAYKLACSLIDMLPFIGEPRYPAQTRAWPRRGVFDTSGTAIEDIPPEIEKFCDRIAANLLAHSAFDIWIEAIGAIKPYLRLHS
;
A
#
# COMPACT_ATOMS: atom_id res chain seq x y z
N MET A 1 30.73 23.91 -9.97
CA MET A 1 30.00 23.00 -10.88
C MET A 1 30.37 21.59 -10.45
N PHE A 2 29.63 21.04 -9.49
CA PHE A 2 29.82 19.67 -8.99
C PHE A 2 28.57 18.84 -9.31
N SER A 3 28.85 17.57 -9.60
CA SER A 3 28.11 16.60 -10.41
C SER A 3 26.63 16.38 -10.15
N HIS A 4 25.95 16.14 -11.26
CA HIS A 4 24.57 15.67 -11.45
C HIS A 4 24.37 14.16 -11.18
N ASP A 5 25.34 13.46 -10.56
CA ASP A 5 25.37 11.98 -10.54
C ASP A 5 24.74 11.33 -9.28
N TYR A 6 24.18 12.12 -8.35
CA TYR A 6 23.58 11.59 -7.12
C TYR A 6 22.08 11.23 -7.25
N LEU A 7 21.40 11.69 -8.31
CA LEU A 7 19.96 11.48 -8.51
C LEU A 7 19.54 10.03 -8.83
N PRO A 8 20.21 9.28 -9.73
CA PRO A 8 19.67 7.99 -10.20
C PRO A 8 19.72 6.89 -9.13
N VAL A 9 20.61 7.00 -8.14
CA VAL A 9 20.73 6.02 -7.05
C VAL A 9 19.59 6.17 -6.04
N ILE A 10 19.16 7.41 -5.77
CA ILE A 10 18.08 7.71 -4.82
C ILE A 10 16.73 7.32 -5.44
N GLU A 11 16.49 7.69 -6.71
CA GLU A 11 15.27 7.29 -7.44
C GLU A 11 15.10 5.77 -7.50
N CYS A 12 16.20 5.03 -7.70
CA CYS A 12 16.19 3.57 -7.71
C CYS A 12 15.85 2.97 -6.34
N GLN A 13 16.28 3.61 -5.24
CA GLN A 13 15.95 3.19 -3.88
C GLN A 13 14.49 3.47 -3.53
N GLU A 14 13.95 4.64 -3.92
CA GLU A 14 12.55 5.01 -3.70
C GLU A 14 11.61 4.06 -4.43
N GLU A 15 11.88 3.78 -5.70
CA GLU A 15 11.07 2.84 -6.49
C GLU A 15 11.10 1.43 -5.89
N MET A 16 12.28 0.97 -5.44
CA MET A 16 12.43 -0.35 -4.83
C MET A 16 11.73 -0.44 -3.47
N ALA A 17 11.83 0.60 -2.63
CA ALA A 17 11.12 0.70 -1.37
C ALA A 17 9.60 0.70 -1.58
N TYR A 18 9.11 1.43 -2.59
CA TYR A 18 7.70 1.44 -2.95
C TYR A 18 7.22 0.07 -3.44
N LYS A 19 7.97 -0.60 -4.32
CA LYS A 19 7.64 -1.97 -4.77
C LYS A 19 7.60 -2.97 -3.62
N LEU A 20 8.50 -2.84 -2.65
CA LEU A 20 8.51 -3.68 -1.46
C LEU A 20 7.30 -3.38 -0.56
N ALA A 21 7.01 -2.11 -0.30
CA ALA A 21 5.83 -1.67 0.46
C ALA A 21 4.53 -2.23 -0.13
N CYS A 22 4.40 -2.11 -1.45
CA CYS A 22 3.32 -2.70 -2.21
C CYS A 22 3.20 -4.21 -2.00
N SER A 23 4.32 -4.94 -2.13
CA SER A 23 4.35 -6.39 -1.97
C SER A 23 3.96 -6.83 -0.55
N LEU A 24 4.35 -6.05 0.47
CA LEU A 24 3.94 -6.27 1.86
C LEU A 24 2.43 -6.09 2.04
N ILE A 25 1.88 -5.03 1.44
CA ILE A 25 0.45 -4.75 1.48
C ILE A 25 -0.34 -5.84 0.76
N ASP A 26 0.15 -6.33 -0.39
CA ASP A 26 -0.50 -7.38 -1.18
C ASP A 26 -0.70 -8.70 -0.41
N MET A 27 0.05 -8.92 0.69
CA MET A 27 -0.11 -10.08 1.58
C MET A 27 -1.19 -9.91 2.67
N LEU A 28 -1.77 -8.72 2.82
CA LEU A 28 -2.78 -8.46 3.85
C LEU A 28 -4.13 -9.11 3.50
N PRO A 29 -4.91 -9.54 4.52
CA PRO A 29 -6.16 -10.26 4.31
C PRO A 29 -7.30 -9.30 3.93
N PHE A 30 -7.28 -8.71 2.74
CA PHE A 30 -8.32 -7.76 2.31
C PHE A 30 -9.70 -8.43 2.12
N ILE A 31 -10.77 -7.68 2.43
CA ILE A 31 -12.16 -8.07 2.12
C ILE A 31 -12.41 -8.09 0.61
N GLY A 32 -13.47 -8.79 0.18
CA GLY A 32 -13.75 -8.98 -1.24
C GLY A 32 -12.72 -9.87 -1.94
N GLU A 33 -12.77 -9.85 -3.27
CA GLU A 33 -11.95 -10.70 -4.15
C GLU A 33 -11.15 -9.85 -5.15
N PRO A 34 -10.00 -10.32 -5.64
CA PRO A 34 -9.28 -9.64 -6.72
C PRO A 34 -10.19 -9.38 -7.92
N ARG A 35 -10.11 -8.19 -8.53
CA ARG A 35 -10.99 -7.83 -9.66
C ARG A 35 -10.69 -8.65 -10.91
N TYR A 36 -9.46 -9.11 -11.07
CA TYR A 36 -9.00 -9.89 -12.22
C TYR A 36 -8.31 -11.19 -11.77
N PRO A 37 -8.43 -12.30 -12.52
CA PRO A 37 -7.83 -13.59 -12.16
C PRO A 37 -6.30 -13.58 -12.00
N ALA A 38 -5.60 -12.73 -12.76
CA ALA A 38 -4.14 -12.60 -12.74
C ALA A 38 -3.64 -11.34 -11.99
N GLN A 39 -4.49 -10.75 -11.16
CA GLN A 39 -4.13 -9.53 -10.43
C GLN A 39 -3.10 -9.85 -9.35
N THR A 40 -1.94 -9.22 -9.45
CA THR A 40 -0.86 -9.34 -8.46
C THR A 40 -1.00 -8.36 -7.31
N ARG A 41 -1.66 -7.22 -7.54
CA ARG A 41 -1.85 -6.15 -6.56
C ARG A 41 -3.07 -6.38 -5.67
N ALA A 42 -3.03 -5.87 -4.45
CA ALA A 42 -4.11 -5.93 -3.46
C ALA A 42 -5.44 -5.37 -4.00
N TRP A 43 -5.33 -4.30 -4.80
CA TRP A 43 -6.42 -3.57 -5.44
C TRP A 43 -6.19 -3.49 -6.95
N PRO A 44 -7.26 -3.38 -7.77
CA PRO A 44 -8.66 -3.20 -7.39
C PRO A 44 -9.39 -4.47 -6.92
N ARG A 45 -10.56 -4.35 -6.27
CA ARG A 45 -11.30 -5.51 -5.71
C ARG A 45 -12.79 -5.51 -6.08
N ARG A 46 -13.40 -6.70 -6.05
CA ARG A 46 -14.85 -6.92 -6.19
C ARG A 46 -15.48 -7.21 -4.84
N GLY A 47 -16.75 -6.81 -4.70
CA GLY A 47 -17.54 -7.05 -3.49
C GLY A 47 -17.14 -6.16 -2.31
N VAL A 48 -16.48 -5.03 -2.58
CA VAL A 48 -16.14 -4.01 -1.59
C VAL A 48 -16.92 -2.74 -1.90
N PHE A 49 -17.62 -2.21 -0.90
CA PHE A 49 -18.52 -1.07 -1.05
C PHE A 49 -18.22 -0.02 0.02
N ASP A 50 -18.45 1.24 -0.31
CA ASP A 50 -18.37 2.35 0.63
C ASP A 50 -19.61 2.38 1.56
N THR A 51 -19.66 3.37 2.47
CA THR A 51 -20.78 3.55 3.41
C THR A 51 -22.09 3.95 2.72
N SER A 52 -22.03 4.41 1.48
CA SER A 52 -23.20 4.73 0.64
C SER A 52 -23.67 3.54 -0.19
N GLY A 53 -22.97 2.40 -0.12
CA GLY A 53 -23.25 1.22 -0.93
C GLY A 53 -22.70 1.29 -2.36
N THR A 54 -21.84 2.27 -2.66
CA THR A 54 -21.17 2.38 -3.97
C THR A 54 -19.99 1.43 -4.02
N ALA A 55 -19.82 0.70 -5.13
CA ALA A 55 -18.68 -0.17 -5.31
C ALA A 55 -17.38 0.66 -5.36
N ILE A 56 -16.38 0.23 -4.59
CA ILE A 56 -15.06 0.83 -4.63
C ILE A 56 -14.29 0.16 -5.77
N GLU A 57 -14.19 0.86 -6.90
CA GLU A 57 -13.64 0.30 -8.15
C GLU A 57 -12.13 0.53 -8.31
N ASP A 58 -11.63 1.63 -7.75
CA ASP A 58 -10.23 2.06 -7.80
C ASP A 58 -9.52 1.82 -6.45
N ILE A 59 -8.23 2.14 -6.37
CA ILE A 59 -7.46 2.00 -5.13
C ILE A 59 -7.96 3.03 -4.11
N PRO A 60 -8.36 2.61 -2.89
CA PRO A 60 -8.70 3.54 -1.83
C PRO A 60 -7.52 4.45 -1.48
N PRO A 61 -7.73 5.76 -1.29
CA PRO A 61 -6.67 6.70 -0.91
C PRO A 61 -5.94 6.29 0.38
N GLU A 62 -6.62 5.62 1.32
CA GLU A 62 -6.00 5.12 2.54
C GLU A 62 -4.95 4.04 2.26
N ILE A 63 -5.16 3.23 1.22
CA ILE A 63 -4.25 2.14 0.84
C ILE A 63 -3.04 2.69 0.10
N GLU A 64 -3.22 3.68 -0.78
CA GLU A 64 -2.09 4.38 -1.41
C GLU A 64 -1.21 5.06 -0.36
N LYS A 65 -1.82 5.84 0.54
CA LYS A 65 -1.10 6.48 1.66
C LYS A 65 -0.38 5.47 2.55
N PHE A 66 -0.97 4.28 2.71
CA PHE A 66 -0.31 3.21 3.48
C PHE A 66 0.91 2.65 2.76
N CYS A 67 0.86 2.47 1.43
CA CYS A 67 2.02 2.12 0.61
C CYS A 67 3.14 3.14 0.80
N ASP A 68 2.82 4.43 0.64
CA ASP A 68 3.78 5.53 0.76
C ASP A 68 4.43 5.55 2.13
N ARG A 69 3.64 5.34 3.19
CA ARG A 69 4.13 5.36 4.57
C ARG A 69 5.06 4.18 4.86
N ILE A 70 4.78 3.00 4.32
CA ILE A 70 5.71 1.86 4.44
C ILE A 70 6.99 2.14 3.64
N ALA A 71 6.87 2.64 2.41
CA ALA A 71 8.02 2.98 1.57
C ALA A 71 8.95 4.01 2.24
N ALA A 72 8.38 5.08 2.79
CA ALA A 72 9.12 6.10 3.52
C ALA A 72 9.84 5.53 4.76
N ASN A 73 9.21 4.61 5.50
CA ASN A 73 9.85 3.94 6.65
C ASN A 73 10.98 3.01 6.22
N LEU A 74 10.82 2.28 5.11
CA LEU A 74 11.88 1.43 4.55
C LEU A 74 13.12 2.25 4.19
N LEU A 75 12.93 3.45 3.62
CA LEU A 75 14.02 4.38 3.29
C LEU A 75 14.65 5.01 4.53
N ALA A 76 13.85 5.35 5.54
CA ALA A 76 14.34 5.97 6.77
C ALA A 76 15.03 4.99 7.73
N HIS A 77 15.01 3.68 7.45
CA HIS A 77 15.46 2.61 8.35
C HIS A 77 14.89 2.74 9.78
N SER A 78 13.70 3.33 9.91
CA SER A 78 13.05 3.61 11.19
C SER A 78 12.31 2.39 11.73
N ALA A 79 12.25 2.29 13.06
CA ALA A 79 11.47 1.25 13.73
C ALA A 79 9.98 1.35 13.34
N PHE A 80 9.39 0.18 13.13
CA PHE A 80 8.01 -0.01 12.66
C PHE A 80 6.96 0.25 13.76
N ASP A 81 7.12 1.27 14.60
CA ASP A 81 6.12 1.63 15.62
C ASP A 81 4.88 2.32 15.03
N ILE A 82 4.93 2.69 13.75
CA ILE A 82 3.89 3.45 13.04
C ILE A 82 2.75 2.56 12.51
N TRP A 83 2.85 1.23 12.66
CA TRP A 83 1.88 0.28 12.07
C TRP A 83 0.49 0.37 12.70
N ILE A 84 0.36 0.69 13.99
CA ILE A 84 -0.94 0.64 14.67
C ILE A 84 -1.91 1.67 14.08
N GLU A 85 -1.49 2.91 13.94
CA GLU A 85 -2.32 3.97 13.37
C GLU A 85 -2.54 3.75 11.86
N ALA A 86 -1.52 3.26 11.15
CA ALA A 86 -1.56 3.04 9.71
C ALA A 86 -2.52 1.91 9.34
N ILE A 87 -2.45 0.79 10.08
CA ILE A 87 -3.39 -0.33 9.99
C ILE A 87 -4.80 0.15 10.35
N GLY A 88 -4.94 1.05 11.33
CA GLY A 88 -6.22 1.64 11.70
C GLY A 88 -6.96 2.26 10.52
N ALA A 89 -6.24 2.98 9.66
CA ALA A 89 -6.80 3.62 8.47
C ALA A 89 -7.29 2.61 7.40
N ILE A 90 -6.59 1.48 7.24
CA ILE A 90 -6.97 0.44 6.27
C ILE A 90 -7.84 -0.67 6.86
N LYS A 91 -8.09 -0.66 8.18
CA LYS A 91 -8.89 -1.65 8.91
C LYS A 91 -10.26 -1.93 8.28
N PRO A 92 -11.02 -0.93 7.76
CA PRO A 92 -12.29 -1.20 7.09
C PRO A 92 -12.19 -2.13 5.88
N TYR A 93 -11.00 -2.23 5.27
CA TYR A 93 -10.74 -3.06 4.11
C TYR A 93 -10.17 -4.45 4.48
N LEU A 94 -9.92 -4.75 5.75
CA LEU A 94 -9.33 -6.02 6.17
C LEU A 94 -10.41 -7.00 6.68
N ARG A 95 -10.26 -8.28 6.36
CA ARG A 95 -11.01 -9.37 6.98
C ARG A 95 -10.54 -9.48 8.42
N LEU A 96 -11.35 -8.98 9.35
CA LEU A 96 -11.14 -9.26 10.77
C LEU A 96 -11.52 -10.73 10.98
N HIS A 97 -10.57 -11.55 11.45
CA HIS A 97 -10.90 -12.88 11.94
C HIS A 97 -11.88 -12.71 13.12
N SER A 98 -13.13 -13.08 12.89
CA SER A 98 -14.16 -13.30 13.91
C SER A 98 -13.87 -14.57 14.70
#